data_AF-A0AAD7L788-F1
#
_entry.id   AF-A0AAD7L788-F1
#
_cell.length_a   1.000
_cell.length_b   1.000
_cell.length_c   1.000
_cell.angle_alpha   90.00
_cell.angle_beta   90.00
_cell.angle_gamma   90.00
#
_symmetry.space_group_name_H-M   'P 1'
#
loop_
_entity.id
_entity.type
_entity.pdbx_description
1 polymer ?
#
loop_
_entity_poly.entity_id
_entity_poly.type
_entity_poly.pdbx_seq_one_letter_code
_entity_poly.pdbx_strand_id
1 'polypeptide(L)'
;MSAAVSGSKRSFFEDLHPSPPVFERLRCSSSTSPIRFSAPTLVDQLRAMFPHMEPQLLDRALQECGNDIDAAIKSLHELCLGSASENSLPAEGSDTNVEQGTLKIDGNTFAFEDPSALDNLPLDGTEWVDLFVREMMSVISVDDTRARVARMLEILEKSISARASVETTQIFQKENSILKEQIEGLVRENTILKRAVSIEHERQREYEDKNQEL
;
A
#
# COMPACT_ATOMS: atom_id res chain seq x y z
N MET A 1 -70.49 28.05 21.54
CA MET A 1 -69.74 29.32 21.50
C MET A 1 -69.06 29.50 22.85
N SER A 2 -67.78 29.91 22.82
CA SER A 2 -66.91 30.32 23.94
C SER A 2 -66.38 29.21 24.86
N ALA A 3 -65.17 29.25 25.42
CA ALA A 3 -63.86 29.84 25.08
C ALA A 3 -62.86 29.22 26.09
N ALA A 4 -61.57 29.34 25.78
CA ALA A 4 -60.39 28.77 26.43
C ALA A 4 -60.23 28.97 27.96
N VAL A 5 -59.30 28.23 28.59
CA VAL A 5 -58.00 28.77 29.08
C VAL A 5 -57.14 27.69 29.77
N SER A 6 -55.85 27.77 29.47
CA SER A 6 -54.70 26.99 29.97
C SER A 6 -54.44 27.04 31.48
N GLY A 7 -53.73 26.03 31.99
CA GLY A 7 -52.57 26.29 32.86
C GLY A 7 -52.40 25.47 34.16
N SER A 8 -51.29 24.72 34.20
CA SER A 8 -50.28 24.69 35.28
C SER A 8 -50.46 23.82 36.55
N LYS A 9 -49.66 22.73 36.56
CA LYS A 9 -48.73 22.23 37.61
C LYS A 9 -49.13 22.26 39.11
N ARG A 10 -49.12 21.06 39.74
CA ARG A 10 -48.35 20.61 40.94
C ARG A 10 -48.87 19.22 41.37
N SER A 11 -48.05 18.14 41.33
CA SER A 11 -47.13 17.67 42.39
C SER A 11 -47.84 17.39 43.71
N PHE A 12 -48.04 16.12 44.08
CA PHE A 12 -47.86 15.62 45.47
C PHE A 12 -47.52 14.12 45.46
N PHE A 13 -46.68 13.75 46.42
CA PHE A 13 -45.87 12.55 46.56
C PHE A 13 -46.20 11.96 47.94
N GLU A 14 -46.53 10.68 48.01
CA GLU A 14 -46.75 9.87 49.22
C GLU A 14 -46.58 8.41 48.70
N ASP A 15 -45.67 7.54 49.13
CA ASP A 15 -45.20 7.23 50.47
C ASP A 15 -43.81 6.53 50.42
N LEU A 16 -43.07 6.64 51.52
CA LEU A 16 -41.66 6.26 51.71
C LEU A 16 -41.44 4.76 51.99
N HIS A 17 -40.37 4.16 51.44
CA HIS A 17 -39.69 2.98 52.02
C HIS A 17 -38.15 3.08 51.85
N PRO A 18 -37.35 2.49 52.78
CA PRO A 18 -35.97 2.91 53.07
C PRO A 18 -34.90 2.25 52.19
N SER A 19 -33.84 3.00 51.84
CA SER A 19 -32.53 2.48 51.35
C SER A 19 -31.60 2.18 52.55
N PRO A 20 -30.56 1.28 52.50
CA PRO A 20 -29.36 1.32 51.60
C PRO A 20 -28.76 -0.10 51.25
N PRO A 21 -27.56 -0.31 50.62
CA PRO A 21 -26.49 0.62 50.21
C PRO A 21 -25.97 0.51 48.74
N VAL A 22 -25.46 1.66 48.28
CA VAL A 22 -24.28 1.92 47.44
C VAL A 22 -23.67 0.75 46.63
N PHE A 23 -23.78 0.84 45.30
CA PHE A 23 -22.70 0.40 44.39
C PHE A 23 -22.41 1.51 43.38
N GLU A 24 -21.11 1.72 43.19
CA GLU A 24 -20.46 2.82 42.50
C GLU A 24 -20.92 2.99 41.05
N ARG A 25 -21.44 4.17 40.72
CA ARG A 25 -21.57 4.60 39.33
C ARG A 25 -20.23 5.14 38.87
N LEU A 26 -19.37 4.26 38.36
CA LEU A 26 -18.21 4.66 37.56
C LEU A 26 -18.73 5.36 36.30
N ARG A 27 -18.79 6.69 36.36
CA ARG A 27 -19.05 7.56 35.23
C ARG A 27 -17.71 7.72 34.50
N CYS A 28 -17.43 6.81 33.58
CA CYS A 28 -16.29 6.96 32.68
C CYS A 28 -16.54 8.14 31.73
N SER A 29 -15.99 9.30 32.06
CA SER A 29 -15.73 10.35 31.09
C SER A 29 -14.56 9.91 30.20
N SER A 30 -14.85 9.15 29.14
CA SER A 30 -13.91 9.03 28.03
C SER A 30 -14.11 10.26 27.15
N SER A 31 -13.20 11.24 27.26
CA SER A 31 -13.05 12.26 26.23
C SER A 31 -12.45 11.59 24.99
N THR A 32 -13.29 10.90 24.21
CA THR A 32 -12.92 10.49 22.87
C THR A 32 -13.03 11.73 21.99
N SER A 33 -11.95 12.51 21.95
CA SER A 33 -11.76 13.43 20.82
C SER A 33 -11.87 12.59 19.55
N PRO A 34 -12.71 12.95 18.57
CA PRO A 34 -12.67 12.28 17.29
C PRO A 34 -11.29 12.56 16.71
N ILE A 35 -10.48 11.50 16.56
CA ILE A 35 -9.32 11.52 15.68
C ILE A 35 -9.92 11.81 14.30
N ARG A 36 -9.94 13.09 13.94
CA ARG A 36 -10.17 13.52 12.57
C ARG A 36 -8.94 13.05 11.82
N PHE A 37 -9.01 11.85 11.25
CA PHE A 37 -8.20 11.54 10.10
C PHE A 37 -8.60 12.56 9.05
N SER A 38 -7.84 13.65 8.95
CA SER A 38 -7.94 14.53 7.80
C SER A 38 -7.70 13.64 6.58
N ALA A 39 -8.71 13.50 5.73
CA ALA A 39 -8.52 12.81 4.46
C ALA A 39 -7.32 13.47 3.76
N PRO A 40 -6.37 12.70 3.22
CA PRO A 40 -5.23 13.27 2.52
C PRO A 40 -5.78 14.16 1.41
N THR A 41 -5.29 15.40 1.35
CA THR A 41 -5.67 16.29 0.25
C THR A 41 -5.08 15.73 -1.05
N LEU A 42 -5.69 16.03 -2.20
CA LEU A 42 -5.18 15.57 -3.51
C LEU A 42 -3.70 15.97 -3.71
N VAL A 43 -3.31 17.11 -3.13
CA VAL A 43 -1.94 17.63 -3.12
C VAL A 43 -1.01 16.76 -2.28
N ASP A 44 -1.46 16.26 -1.12
CA ASP A 44 -0.66 15.37 -0.27
C ASP A 44 -0.42 14.02 -0.96
N GLN A 45 -1.38 13.54 -1.73
CA GLN A 45 -1.23 12.33 -2.56
C GLN A 45 -0.18 12.53 -3.66
N LEU A 46 -0.22 13.67 -4.37
CA LEU A 46 0.80 13.98 -5.37
C LEU A 46 2.19 14.21 -4.75
N ARG A 47 2.26 14.82 -3.56
CA ARG A 47 3.53 15.02 -2.85
C ARG A 47 4.18 13.69 -2.45
N ALA A 48 3.38 12.69 -2.10
CA ALA A 48 3.89 11.34 -1.84
C ALA A 48 4.49 10.69 -3.09
N MET A 49 3.93 10.95 -4.27
CA MET A 49 4.41 10.40 -5.56
C MET A 49 5.56 11.20 -6.17
N PHE A 50 5.62 12.51 -5.91
CA PHE A 50 6.62 13.43 -6.43
C PHE A 50 7.29 14.22 -5.29
N PRO A 51 8.07 13.56 -4.40
CA PRO A 51 8.64 14.18 -3.20
C PRO A 51 9.68 15.26 -3.50
N HIS A 52 10.24 15.27 -4.71
CA HIS A 52 11.24 16.25 -5.16
C HIS A 52 10.63 17.44 -5.93
N MET A 53 9.30 17.45 -6.10
CA MET A 53 8.60 18.47 -6.89
C MET A 53 8.08 19.59 -5.98
N GLU A 54 8.19 20.84 -6.43
CA GLU A 54 7.72 21.99 -5.65
C GLU A 54 6.20 21.95 -5.45
N PRO A 55 5.67 22.21 -4.24
CA PRO A 55 4.23 22.20 -3.97
C PRO A 55 3.40 23.07 -4.91
N GLN A 56 3.94 24.21 -5.36
CA GLN A 56 3.27 25.12 -6.29
C GLN A 56 3.02 24.50 -7.67
N LEU A 57 3.91 23.60 -8.12
CA LEU A 57 3.74 22.87 -9.37
C LEU A 57 2.69 21.77 -9.25
N LEU A 58 2.60 21.13 -8.08
CA LEU A 58 1.56 20.13 -7.78
C LEU A 58 0.17 20.78 -7.77
N ASP A 59 0.04 21.93 -7.10
CA ASP A 59 -1.21 22.70 -7.05
C ASP A 59 -1.63 23.18 -8.45
N ARG A 60 -0.67 23.67 -9.24
CA ARG A 60 -0.91 24.11 -10.62
C ARG A 60 -1.38 22.95 -11.50
N ALA A 61 -0.70 21.80 -11.45
CA ALA A 61 -1.06 20.64 -12.26
C ALA A 61 -2.48 20.14 -11.92
N LEU A 62 -2.85 20.12 -10.64
CA LEU A 62 -4.22 19.79 -10.23
C LEU A 62 -5.25 20.79 -10.75
N GLN A 63 -4.95 22.09 -10.68
CA GLN A 63 -5.86 23.12 -11.14
C GLN A 63 -6.06 23.07 -12.67
N GLU A 64 -4.99 22.85 -13.43
CA GLU A 64 -5.03 22.69 -14.89
C GLU A 64 -5.73 21.39 -15.31
N CYS A 65 -5.63 20.34 -14.50
CA CYS A 65 -6.31 19.06 -14.72
C CYS A 65 -7.72 18.98 -14.09
N GLY A 66 -8.28 20.09 -13.59
CA GLY A 66 -9.65 20.10 -13.05
C GLY A 66 -9.84 19.26 -11.79
N ASN A 67 -8.80 19.13 -10.95
CA ASN A 67 -8.72 18.25 -9.78
C ASN A 67 -8.78 16.74 -10.11
N ASP A 68 -8.54 16.36 -11.35
CA ASP A 68 -8.31 14.96 -11.73
C ASP A 68 -6.86 14.57 -11.39
N ILE A 69 -6.71 13.67 -10.40
CA ILE A 69 -5.41 13.20 -9.93
C ILE A 69 -4.67 12.44 -11.04
N ASP A 70 -5.36 11.59 -11.80
CA ASP A 70 -4.72 10.73 -12.80
C ASP A 70 -4.21 11.55 -13.98
N ALA A 71 -4.95 12.58 -14.37
CA ALA A 71 -4.50 13.55 -15.37
C ALA A 71 -3.32 14.40 -14.87
N ALA A 72 -3.36 14.86 -13.61
CA ALA A 72 -2.27 15.61 -12.99
C ALA A 72 -0.97 14.79 -12.88
N ILE A 73 -1.07 13.51 -12.50
CA ILE A 73 0.07 12.58 -12.45
C ILE A 73 0.74 12.46 -13.83
N LYS A 74 -0.05 12.27 -14.91
CA LYS A 74 0.47 12.16 -16.27
C LYS A 74 1.20 13.44 -16.71
N SER A 75 0.58 14.60 -16.48
CA SER A 75 1.17 15.92 -16.78
C SER A 75 2.49 16.15 -16.04
N LEU A 76 2.55 15.81 -14.75
CA LEU A 76 3.77 15.94 -13.95
C LEU A 76 4.87 14.99 -14.42
N HIS A 77 4.54 13.75 -14.81
CA HIS A 77 5.50 12.83 -15.41
C HIS A 77 6.06 13.35 -16.74
N GLU A 78 5.21 13.88 -17.62
CA GLU A 78 5.64 14.48 -18.88
C GLU A 78 6.56 15.69 -18.63
N LEU A 79 6.27 16.51 -17.63
CA LEU A 79 7.11 17.65 -17.25
C LEU A 79 8.50 17.20 -16.74
N CYS A 80 8.56 16.12 -15.97
CA CYS A 80 9.82 15.54 -15.50
C CYS A 80 10.64 14.88 -16.62
N LEU A 81 9.97 14.25 -17.61
CA LEU A 81 10.64 13.55 -18.72
C LEU A 81 11.04 14.51 -19.86
N GLY A 82 10.22 15.53 -20.14
CA GLY A 82 10.46 16.53 -21.19
C GLY A 82 11.67 17.42 -20.91
N SER A 83 12.04 17.61 -19.64
CA SER A 83 13.22 18.39 -19.23
C SER A 83 14.56 17.72 -19.60
N ALA A 84 14.58 16.44 -19.97
CA ALA A 84 15.81 15.71 -20.33
C ALA A 84 16.05 15.60 -21.85
N SER A 85 15.13 16.09 -22.69
CA SER A 85 15.09 15.77 -24.13
C SER A 85 15.18 16.98 -25.07
N GLU A 86 15.88 18.05 -24.68
CA GLU A 86 16.30 19.10 -25.61
C GLU A 86 17.77 19.44 -25.38
N ASN A 87 18.67 18.62 -25.91
CA ASN A 87 20.02 19.00 -26.36
C ASN A 87 20.69 17.80 -27.03
N SER A 88 20.43 17.61 -28.32
CA SER A 88 21.21 16.72 -29.17
C SER A 88 21.67 17.49 -30.41
N LEU A 89 22.98 17.55 -30.62
CA LEU A 89 23.60 17.59 -31.95
C LEU A 89 25.02 16.96 -31.89
N PRO A 90 25.50 16.36 -32.99
CA PRO A 90 26.50 15.28 -33.05
C PRO A 90 27.87 15.75 -33.56
N ALA A 91 28.91 14.90 -33.42
CA ALA A 91 29.95 14.69 -34.44
C ALA A 91 31.01 13.66 -33.99
N GLU A 92 31.33 12.74 -34.92
CA GLU A 92 32.66 12.22 -35.30
C GLU A 92 33.60 11.69 -34.19
N GLY A 93 34.11 10.46 -34.22
CA GLY A 93 34.81 9.81 -35.33
C GLY A 93 36.32 9.88 -35.08
N SER A 94 36.97 8.75 -34.77
CA SER A 94 38.33 8.39 -35.23
C SER A 94 38.87 7.19 -34.46
N ASP A 95 39.43 6.27 -35.24
CA ASP A 95 40.20 5.09 -34.90
C ASP A 95 41.46 5.40 -34.05
N THR A 96 41.96 4.41 -33.30
CA THR A 96 43.29 3.80 -33.55
C THR A 96 43.58 2.59 -32.67
N ASN A 97 44.04 1.57 -33.38
CA ASN A 97 44.74 0.33 -33.03
C ASN A 97 45.93 0.53 -32.04
N VAL A 98 46.26 -0.50 -31.22
CA VAL A 98 47.59 -1.17 -31.12
C VAL A 98 47.80 -1.94 -29.78
N GLU A 99 48.11 -3.24 -29.95
CA GLU A 99 48.98 -4.17 -29.19
C GLU A 99 48.73 -4.59 -27.72
N GLN A 100 48.25 -5.83 -27.62
CA GLN A 100 48.89 -7.03 -27.03
C GLN A 100 50.00 -6.84 -25.97
N GLY A 101 49.70 -7.28 -24.74
CA GLY A 101 50.68 -7.55 -23.69
C GLY A 101 50.16 -8.57 -22.67
N THR A 102 50.58 -9.82 -22.82
CA THR A 102 50.30 -10.95 -21.93
C THR A 102 50.82 -10.70 -20.52
N LEU A 103 49.93 -10.71 -19.51
CA LEU A 103 50.30 -11.04 -18.14
C LEU A 103 49.28 -11.99 -17.51
N LYS A 104 49.83 -13.12 -17.07
CA LYS A 104 49.19 -14.21 -16.34
C LYS A 104 48.73 -13.67 -14.98
N ILE A 105 47.43 -13.60 -14.76
CA ILE A 105 46.84 -13.28 -13.45
C ILE A 105 46.04 -14.51 -13.04
N ASP A 106 46.43 -15.10 -11.91
CA ASP A 106 45.63 -16.09 -11.18
C ASP A 106 44.35 -15.39 -10.71
N GLY A 107 43.39 -15.29 -11.64
CA GLY A 107 42.04 -14.85 -11.37
C GLY A 107 41.27 -16.05 -10.84
N ASN A 108 40.86 -15.97 -9.57
CA ASN A 108 39.70 -16.70 -9.11
C ASN A 108 38.47 -16.11 -9.83
N THR A 109 38.38 -16.39 -11.14
CA THR A 109 37.28 -16.02 -12.01
C THR A 109 36.10 -16.84 -11.53
N PHE A 110 35.25 -16.23 -10.68
CA PHE A 110 33.87 -16.68 -10.59
C PHE A 110 33.26 -16.39 -11.95
N ALA A 111 33.36 -17.37 -12.84
CA ALA A 111 32.60 -17.44 -14.07
C ALA A 111 31.12 -17.57 -13.64
N PHE A 112 30.46 -16.43 -13.45
CA PHE A 112 29.00 -16.34 -13.41
C PHE A 112 28.45 -16.52 -14.83
N GLU A 113 28.81 -17.62 -15.47
CA GLU A 113 28.21 -18.08 -16.74
C GLU A 113 27.20 -19.21 -16.51
N ASP A 114 27.04 -19.66 -15.26
CA ASP A 114 26.05 -20.67 -14.90
C ASP A 114 24.81 -20.02 -14.26
N PRO A 115 23.60 -20.15 -14.84
CA PRO A 115 22.36 -19.64 -14.25
C PRO A 115 22.03 -20.22 -12.87
N SER A 116 22.74 -21.27 -12.42
CA SER A 116 22.59 -21.85 -11.09
C SER A 116 23.31 -21.08 -9.97
N ALA A 117 24.11 -20.06 -10.28
CA ALA A 117 24.88 -19.29 -9.29
C ALA A 117 24.09 -18.14 -8.60
N LEU A 118 22.82 -17.96 -8.96
CA LEU A 118 21.98 -16.84 -8.50
C LEU A 118 21.55 -16.95 -7.02
N ASP A 119 21.71 -18.13 -6.40
CA ASP A 119 21.32 -18.38 -5.00
C ASP A 119 22.25 -17.74 -3.96
N ASN A 120 23.39 -17.19 -4.36
CA ASN A 120 24.35 -16.51 -3.47
C ASN A 120 24.40 -14.99 -3.70
N LEU A 121 23.33 -14.41 -4.24
CA LEU A 121 23.34 -13.03 -4.67
C LEU A 121 23.07 -12.07 -3.50
N PRO A 122 23.76 -10.91 -3.44
CA PRO A 122 23.57 -9.93 -2.38
C PRO A 122 22.10 -9.56 -2.14
N LEU A 123 21.69 -9.62 -0.87
CA LEU A 123 20.32 -9.34 -0.45
C LEU A 123 20.10 -7.84 -0.23
N ASP A 124 21.11 -7.15 0.29
CA ASP A 124 21.07 -5.74 0.62
C ASP A 124 21.91 -4.86 -0.33
N GLY A 125 21.52 -3.59 -0.47
CA GLY A 125 22.22 -2.61 -1.29
C GLY A 125 23.68 -2.41 -0.86
N THR A 126 23.98 -2.54 0.44
CA THR A 126 25.36 -2.43 0.94
C THR A 126 26.26 -3.54 0.41
N GLU A 127 25.76 -4.77 0.42
CA GLU A 127 26.48 -5.94 -0.11
C GLU A 127 26.69 -5.84 -1.62
N TRP A 128 25.72 -5.27 -2.35
CA TRP A 128 25.86 -4.94 -3.77
C TRP A 128 26.96 -3.91 -4.03
N VAL A 129 27.05 -2.87 -3.21
CA VAL A 129 28.11 -1.85 -3.30
C VAL A 129 29.47 -2.48 -3.02
N ASP A 130 29.60 -3.30 -1.98
CA ASP A 130 30.86 -3.99 -1.66
C ASP A 130 31.30 -4.95 -2.76
N LEU A 131 30.36 -5.69 -3.36
CA LEU A 131 30.61 -6.55 -4.52
C LEU A 131 31.12 -5.71 -5.70
N PHE A 132 30.43 -4.62 -6.01
CA PHE A 132 30.76 -3.73 -7.12
C PHE A 132 32.15 -3.10 -6.96
N VAL A 133 32.44 -2.55 -5.78
CA VAL A 133 33.75 -1.95 -5.48
C VAL A 133 34.86 -3.00 -5.60
N ARG A 134 34.66 -4.19 -5.03
CA ARG A 134 35.63 -5.29 -5.08
C ARG A 134 35.95 -5.73 -6.50
N GLU A 135 34.92 -5.85 -7.34
CA GLU A 135 35.08 -6.20 -8.75
C GLU A 135 35.84 -5.10 -9.51
N MET A 136 35.49 -3.83 -9.27
CA MET A 136 36.15 -2.70 -9.93
C MET A 136 37.60 -2.50 -9.49
N MET A 137 37.97 -2.92 -8.28
CA MET A 137 39.38 -2.93 -7.84
C MET A 137 40.26 -3.94 -8.61
N SER A 138 39.66 -4.87 -9.35
CA SER A 138 40.37 -5.87 -10.17
C SER A 138 40.43 -5.53 -11.67
N VAL A 139 40.02 -4.31 -12.04
CA VAL A 139 39.95 -3.85 -13.43
C VAL A 139 41.35 -3.73 -14.05
N ILE A 140 41.48 -4.23 -15.28
CA ILE A 140 42.74 -4.21 -16.04
C ILE A 140 42.68 -3.18 -17.19
N SER A 141 41.50 -2.91 -17.75
CA SER A 141 41.30 -1.95 -18.84
C SER A 141 39.91 -1.30 -18.78
N VAL A 142 39.73 -0.23 -19.55
CA VAL A 142 38.43 0.45 -19.67
C VAL A 142 37.37 -0.47 -20.30
N ASP A 143 37.75 -1.31 -21.27
CA ASP A 143 36.84 -2.29 -21.86
C ASP A 143 36.46 -3.40 -20.88
N ASP A 144 37.41 -3.85 -20.04
CA ASP A 144 37.14 -4.79 -18.94
C ASP A 144 36.21 -4.16 -17.89
N THR A 145 36.37 -2.86 -17.60
CA THR A 145 35.43 -2.12 -16.75
C THR A 145 34.03 -2.14 -17.34
N ARG A 146 33.89 -1.80 -18.63
CA ARG A 146 32.60 -1.78 -19.32
C ARG A 146 31.94 -3.15 -19.30
N ALA A 147 32.68 -4.21 -19.60
CA ALA A 147 32.18 -5.58 -19.58
C ALA A 147 31.73 -6.00 -18.17
N ARG A 148 32.52 -5.69 -17.13
CA ARG A 148 32.17 -6.02 -15.74
C ARG A 148 30.97 -5.24 -15.23
N VAL A 149 30.91 -3.93 -15.48
CA VAL A 149 29.76 -3.09 -15.12
C VAL A 149 28.49 -3.59 -15.82
N ALA A 150 28.56 -3.89 -17.12
CA ALA A 150 27.42 -4.42 -17.87
C ALA A 150 26.90 -5.72 -17.25
N ARG A 151 27.79 -6.68 -16.96
CA ARG A 151 27.41 -7.94 -16.31
C ARG A 151 26.82 -7.73 -14.92
N MET A 152 27.44 -6.89 -14.08
CA MET A 152 26.94 -6.64 -12.72
C MET A 152 25.57 -5.98 -12.72
N LEU A 153 25.33 -5.02 -13.61
CA LEU A 153 24.03 -4.38 -13.75
C LEU A 153 22.97 -5.35 -14.27
N GLU A 154 23.32 -6.24 -15.21
CA GLU A 154 22.42 -7.28 -15.69
C GLU A 154 22.03 -8.27 -14.57
N ILE A 155 22.99 -8.68 -13.75
CA ILE A 155 22.73 -9.58 -12.60
C ILE A 155 21.87 -8.84 -11.55
N LEU A 156 22.12 -7.56 -11.31
CA LEU A 156 21.31 -6.73 -10.41
C LEU A 156 19.86 -6.60 -10.91
N GLU A 157 19.66 -6.33 -12.20
CA GLU A 157 18.34 -6.25 -12.82
C GLU A 157 17.58 -7.58 -12.63
N LYS A 158 18.21 -8.70 -12.97
CA LYS A 158 17.63 -10.04 -12.79
C LYS A 158 17.25 -10.31 -11.32
N SER A 159 18.09 -9.91 -10.38
CA SER A 159 17.82 -10.01 -8.94
C SER A 159 16.59 -9.21 -8.52
N ILE A 160 16.55 -7.93 -8.90
CA ILE A 160 15.45 -7.03 -8.55
C ILE A 160 14.14 -7.56 -9.15
N SER A 161 14.14 -7.95 -10.43
CA SER A 161 12.97 -8.51 -11.08
C SER A 161 12.49 -9.81 -10.42
N ALA A 162 13.40 -10.72 -10.09
CA ALA A 162 13.06 -11.97 -9.41
C ALA A 162 12.41 -11.71 -8.04
N ARG A 163 13.01 -10.83 -7.22
CA ARG A 163 12.47 -10.49 -5.90
C ARG A 163 11.14 -9.77 -6.00
N ALA A 164 11.00 -8.79 -6.89
CA ALA A 164 9.74 -8.07 -7.09
C ALA A 164 8.60 -9.01 -7.50
N SER A 165 8.89 -10.00 -8.36
CA SER A 165 7.93 -11.04 -8.73
C SER A 165 7.53 -11.90 -7.52
N VAL A 166 8.49 -12.40 -6.74
CA VAL A 166 8.22 -13.23 -5.55
C VAL A 166 7.40 -12.44 -4.53
N GLU A 167 7.80 -11.21 -4.21
CA GLU A 167 7.10 -10.34 -3.26
C GLU A 167 5.65 -10.08 -3.70
N THR A 168 5.43 -9.74 -4.98
CA THR A 168 4.07 -9.51 -5.52
C THR A 168 3.21 -10.77 -5.39
N THR A 169 3.76 -11.94 -5.72
CA THR A 169 3.02 -13.21 -5.58
C THR A 169 2.72 -13.54 -4.12
N GLN A 170 3.63 -13.24 -3.20
CA GLN A 170 3.45 -13.47 -1.77
C GLN A 170 2.37 -12.55 -1.18
N ILE A 171 2.39 -11.25 -1.53
CA ILE A 171 1.37 -10.29 -1.12
C ILE A 171 0.01 -10.74 -1.63
N PHE A 172 -0.09 -11.06 -2.92
CA PHE A 172 -1.34 -11.53 -3.52
C PHE A 172 -1.87 -12.80 -2.85
N GLN A 173 -1.01 -13.78 -2.56
CA GLN A 173 -1.41 -15.01 -1.87
C GLN A 173 -1.94 -14.73 -0.45
N LYS A 174 -1.27 -13.83 0.29
CA LYS A 174 -1.70 -13.43 1.63
C LYS A 174 -3.07 -12.75 1.61
N GLU A 175 -3.27 -11.78 0.72
CA GLU A 175 -4.56 -11.10 0.56
C GLU A 175 -5.66 -12.08 0.14
N ASN A 176 -5.38 -12.99 -0.80
CA ASN A 176 -6.32 -14.01 -1.23
C ASN A 176 -6.74 -14.94 -0.07
N SER A 177 -5.79 -15.30 0.81
CA SER A 177 -6.07 -16.11 1.99
C SER A 177 -7.00 -15.39 2.97
N ILE A 178 -6.74 -14.10 3.24
CA ILE A 178 -7.56 -13.29 4.15
C ILE A 178 -8.97 -13.11 3.58
N LEU A 179 -9.09 -12.81 2.29
CA LEU A 179 -10.41 -12.66 1.64
C LEU A 179 -11.21 -13.96 1.67
N LYS A 180 -10.56 -15.12 1.48
CA LYS A 180 -11.21 -16.43 1.60
C LYS A 180 -11.74 -16.67 3.02
N GLU A 181 -10.95 -16.36 4.04
CA GLU A 181 -11.35 -16.49 5.44
C GLU A 181 -12.56 -15.59 5.77
N GLN A 182 -12.56 -14.34 5.28
CA GLN A 182 -13.67 -13.42 5.44
C GLN A 182 -14.95 -13.94 4.75
N ILE A 183 -14.84 -14.43 3.52
CA ILE A 183 -15.97 -15.03 2.79
C ILE A 183 -16.52 -16.23 3.55
N GLU A 184 -15.66 -17.10 4.07
CA GLU A 184 -16.08 -18.25 4.87
C GLU A 184 -16.80 -17.82 6.16
N GLY A 185 -16.31 -16.78 6.83
CA GLY A 185 -17.00 -16.17 7.98
C GLY A 185 -18.41 -15.70 7.63
N LEU A 186 -18.55 -14.92 6.56
CA LEU A 186 -19.84 -14.42 6.08
C LEU A 186 -20.80 -15.55 5.67
N VAL A 187 -20.28 -16.63 5.06
CA VAL A 187 -21.10 -17.80 4.70
C VAL A 187 -21.62 -18.52 5.94
N ARG A 188 -20.79 -18.66 6.98
CA ARG A 188 -21.22 -19.23 8.27
C ARG A 188 -22.30 -18.38 8.93
N GLU A 189 -22.11 -17.06 8.99
CA GLU A 189 -23.11 -16.13 9.52
C GLU A 189 -24.41 -16.17 8.72
N ASN A 190 -24.34 -16.16 7.39
CA ASN A 190 -25.51 -16.27 6.52
C ASN A 190 -26.29 -17.56 6.78
N THR A 191 -25.58 -18.66 7.04
CA THR A 191 -26.21 -19.95 7.38
C THR A 191 -26.94 -19.89 8.73
N ILE A 192 -26.34 -19.24 9.75
CA ILE A 192 -26.97 -19.05 11.06
C ILE A 192 -28.22 -18.17 10.92
N LEU A 193 -28.12 -17.06 10.18
CA LEU A 193 -29.25 -16.16 9.95
C LEU A 193 -30.39 -16.86 9.19
N LYS A 194 -30.08 -17.65 8.15
CA LYS A 194 -31.09 -18.45 7.44
C LYS A 194 -31.80 -19.41 8.38
N ARG A 195 -31.07 -20.10 9.26
CA ARG A 195 -31.68 -21.00 10.26
C ARG A 195 -32.58 -20.23 11.23
N ALA A 196 -32.13 -19.08 11.73
CA ALA A 196 -32.92 -18.24 12.63
C ALA A 196 -34.22 -17.77 11.97
N VAL A 197 -34.15 -17.30 10.72
CA VAL A 197 -35.33 -16.88 9.94
C VAL A 197 -36.29 -18.06 9.71
N SER A 198 -35.78 -19.24 9.35
CA SER A 198 -36.63 -20.43 9.18
C SER A 198 -37.39 -20.79 10.46
N ILE A 199 -36.72 -20.75 11.61
CA ILE A 199 -37.34 -21.05 12.91
C ILE A 199 -38.41 -19.99 13.24
N GLU A 200 -38.11 -18.71 12.99
CA GLU A 200 -39.07 -17.65 13.29
C GLU A 200 -40.30 -17.73 12.36
N HIS A 201 -40.09 -18.04 11.08
CA HIS A 201 -41.18 -18.28 10.14
C HIS A 201 -42.01 -19.51 10.54
N GLU A 202 -41.41 -20.57 11.05
CA GLU A 202 -42.13 -21.75 11.56
C GLU A 202 -43.01 -21.38 12.76
N ARG A 203 -42.46 -20.66 13.74
CA ARG A 203 -43.23 -20.18 14.89
C ARG A 203 -44.38 -19.28 14.49
N GLN A 204 -44.14 -18.32 13.59
CA GLN A 204 -45.17 -17.42 13.10
C GLN A 204 -46.33 -18.18 12.45
N ARG A 205 -46.02 -19.18 11.63
CA ARG A 205 -47.02 -20.06 11.00
C ARG A 205 -47.85 -20.78 12.05
N GLU A 206 -47.22 -21.37 13.07
CA GLU A 206 -47.94 -22.05 14.16
C GLU A 206 -48.88 -21.11 14.94
N TYR A 207 -48.53 -19.82 15.08
CA TYR A 207 -49.41 -18.83 15.71
C TYR A 207 -50.59 -18.44 14.81
N GLU A 208 -50.36 -18.30 13.50
CA GLU A 208 -51.42 -18.01 12.52
C GLU A 208 -52.42 -19.17 12.44
N ASP A 209 -51.94 -20.41 12.41
CA ASP A 209 -52.78 -21.61 12.38
C ASP A 209 -53.67 -21.70 13.65
N LYS A 210 -53.09 -21.49 14.84
CA LYS A 210 -53.85 -21.49 16.11
C LYS A 210 -54.92 -20.40 16.18
N ASN A 211 -54.67 -19.23 15.58
CA ASN A 211 -55.65 -18.15 15.55
C ASN A 211 -56.79 -18.41 14.56
N GLN A 212 -56.59 -19.25 13.53
CA GLN A 212 -57.64 -19.65 12.59
C GLN A 212 -58.53 -20.78 13.14
N GLU A 213 -58.05 -21.54 14.12
CA GLU A 213 -58.79 -22.63 14.76
C GLU A 213 -59.75 -22.18 15.89
N LEU A 214 -59.74 -20.89 16.27
CA LEU A 214 -60.63 -20.27 17.28
C LEU A 214 -61.81 -19.53 16.66
#